data_AF-A0A3N5APX5-F1
#
_entry.id   AF-A0A3N5APX5-F1
#
_cell.length_a   1.000
_cell.length_b   1.000
_cell.length_c   1.000
_cell.angle_alpha   90.00
_cell.angle_beta   90.00
_cell.angle_gamma   90.00
#
_symmetry.space_group_name_H-M   'P 1'
#
loop_
_entity.id
_entity.type
_entity.pdbx_description
1 polymer ?
#
loop_
_entity_poly.entity_id
_entity_poly.type
_entity_poly.pdbx_seq_one_letter_code
_entity_poly.pdbx_strand_id
1 'polypeptide(L)'
;MSDTFEYAGHVGLSFGIVTFERSTTEPNDKPWATTDRPWVTTYRVTGPRIRGTVRITPKYDEPLVTWHTNGPNENAWEFLPSGFYVGYGRTHYADCEGDLEVWGSTLAEGVHVYTKREMDWNFSVRRREGGIDDYPAPRGTRDKTRELIRALVELHQEDAALVHATAAALAREKRAKRTAALREEYREVDRMLRELQGRHAELQMRKSLMEGAWSFETAIDEAAPAAADTTSA
;
A
#
# COMPACT_ATOMS: atom_id res chain seq x y z
N MET A 1 29.84 0.82 12.66
CA MET A 1 29.65 1.05 14.11
C MET A 1 28.23 0.61 14.41
N SER A 2 28.06 -0.46 15.18
CA SER A 2 26.76 -0.96 15.65
C SER A 2 26.46 -0.28 16.98
N ASP A 3 25.42 0.55 17.03
CA ASP A 3 24.96 1.14 18.29
C ASP A 3 24.11 0.09 19.01
N THR A 4 24.63 -0.45 20.10
CA THR A 4 23.94 -1.41 20.97
C THR A 4 23.27 -0.64 22.11
N PHE A 5 21.95 -0.81 22.28
CA PHE A 5 21.19 -0.18 23.36
C PHE A 5 20.60 -1.24 24.30
N GLU A 6 20.74 -1.03 25.61
CA GLU A 6 20.23 -1.92 26.66
C GLU A 6 18.96 -1.33 27.29
N TYR A 7 17.86 -2.11 27.30
CA TYR A 7 16.61 -1.72 27.97
C TYR A 7 16.38 -2.61 29.21
N ALA A 8 16.18 -1.97 30.36
CA ALA A 8 15.92 -2.61 31.64
C ALA A 8 14.53 -2.25 32.18
N GLY A 9 13.47 -2.86 31.63
CA GLY A 9 12.11 -2.66 32.10
C GLY A 9 11.74 -3.57 33.29
N HIS A 10 11.15 -2.98 34.33
CA HIS A 10 10.56 -3.67 35.48
C HIS A 10 9.03 -3.57 35.45
N VAL A 11 8.34 -4.71 35.42
CA VAL A 11 7.29 -5.16 36.36
C VAL A 11 6.80 -6.55 35.90
N GLY A 12 7.00 -7.58 36.73
CA GLY A 12 6.47 -8.94 36.54
C GLY A 12 7.39 -9.90 35.78
N LEU A 13 8.14 -10.75 36.52
CA LEU A 13 9.03 -11.81 36.02
C LEU A 13 10.11 -11.33 35.03
N SER A 14 10.92 -10.35 35.44
CA SER A 14 12.11 -9.91 34.70
C SER A 14 13.27 -10.89 34.90
N PHE A 15 13.40 -11.87 34.02
CA PHE A 15 14.66 -12.60 33.88
C PHE A 15 15.52 -11.85 32.84
N GLY A 16 16.43 -10.99 33.32
CA GLY A 16 17.55 -10.40 32.57
C GLY A 16 17.26 -9.25 31.60
N ILE A 17 18.34 -8.76 30.99
CA ILE A 17 18.38 -7.59 30.09
C ILE A 17 17.94 -8.01 28.68
N VAL A 18 17.15 -7.16 28.02
CA VAL A 18 16.83 -7.30 26.60
C VAL A 18 17.57 -6.22 25.82
N THR A 19 18.29 -6.64 24.80
CA THR A 19 19.09 -5.76 23.96
C THR A 19 18.45 -5.59 22.59
N PHE A 20 18.45 -4.36 22.10
CA PHE A 20 18.03 -4.02 20.75
C PHE A 20 19.26 -3.60 19.95
N GLU A 21 19.54 -4.34 18.89
CA GLU A 21 20.63 -4.04 17.96
C GLU A 21 20.02 -3.66 16.61
N ARG A 22 20.25 -2.42 16.18
CA ARG A 22 19.84 -1.98 14.85
C ARG A 22 20.76 -2.60 13.81
N SER A 23 20.18 -3.35 12.87
CA SER A 23 20.94 -3.95 11.79
C SER A 23 21.20 -2.92 10.69
N THR A 24 22.47 -2.65 10.38
CA THR A 24 22.87 -1.75 9.28
C THR A 24 22.82 -2.40 7.90
N THR A 25 22.82 -3.74 7.88
CA THR A 25 22.68 -4.57 6.69
C THR A 25 21.49 -5.48 6.92
N GLU A 26 20.55 -5.56 5.98
CA GLU A 26 19.43 -6.50 6.08
C GLU A 26 19.97 -7.93 6.12
N PRO A 27 19.72 -8.71 7.18
CA PRO A 27 19.91 -10.15 7.10
C PRO A 27 18.79 -10.69 6.20
N ASN A 28 19.08 -10.83 4.91
CA ASN A 28 18.17 -11.50 3.98
C ASN A 28 18.31 -13.02 4.07
N ASP A 29 18.35 -13.56 5.28
CA ASP A 29 18.44 -15.01 5.50
C ASP A 29 17.08 -15.69 5.25
N LYS A 30 16.05 -14.92 4.86
CA LYS A 30 14.67 -15.38 4.75
C LYS A 30 14.04 -14.96 3.41
N PRO A 31 13.75 -15.92 2.51
CA PRO A 31 13.26 -15.63 1.15
C PRO A 31 11.87 -14.98 1.10
N TRP A 32 11.15 -14.93 2.22
CA TRP A 32 9.83 -14.32 2.34
C TRP A 32 9.86 -12.92 2.96
N ALA A 33 10.95 -12.56 3.64
CA ALA A 33 11.11 -11.20 4.16
C ALA A 33 11.32 -10.29 2.95
N THR A 34 10.42 -9.33 2.74
CA THR A 34 10.47 -8.44 1.58
C THR A 34 11.78 -7.67 1.61
N THR A 35 12.73 -8.10 0.79
CA THR A 35 14.11 -7.64 0.85
C THR A 35 14.26 -6.28 0.17
N ASP A 36 15.10 -5.46 0.78
CA ASP A 36 15.71 -4.22 0.30
C ASP A 36 14.75 -3.02 0.23
N ARG A 37 14.15 -2.69 1.38
CA ARG A 37 13.34 -1.48 1.53
C ARG A 37 14.13 -0.46 2.37
N PRO A 38 14.71 0.59 1.75
CA PRO A 38 15.53 1.57 2.48
C PRO A 38 14.77 2.39 3.53
N TRP A 39 13.44 2.28 3.57
CA TRP A 39 12.57 2.89 4.58
C TRP A 39 12.20 1.95 5.73
N VAL A 40 12.68 0.70 5.74
CA VAL A 40 12.43 -0.26 6.82
C VAL A 40 13.65 -0.32 7.73
N THR A 41 13.44 -0.07 9.03
CA THR A 41 14.48 -0.23 10.05
C THR A 41 14.34 -1.59 10.70
N THR A 42 15.41 -2.39 10.68
CA THR A 42 15.43 -3.72 11.31
C THR A 42 16.17 -3.68 12.64
N TYR A 43 15.52 -4.21 13.68
CA TYR A 43 16.10 -4.41 15.00
C TYR A 43 16.17 -5.89 15.33
N ARG A 44 17.36 -6.36 15.68
CA ARG A 44 17.53 -7.66 16.31
C ARG A 44 17.27 -7.52 17.81
N VAL A 45 16.40 -8.38 18.32
CA VAL A 45 16.04 -8.41 19.73
C VAL A 45 16.63 -9.68 20.33
N THR A 46 17.40 -9.53 21.41
CA THR A 46 17.99 -10.66 22.13
C THR A 46 17.85 -10.48 23.63
N GLY A 47 17.45 -11.55 24.32
CA GLY A 47 17.35 -11.58 25.78
C GLY A 47 16.96 -12.96 26.28
N PRO A 48 16.78 -13.15 27.59
CA PRO A 48 16.41 -14.44 28.14
C PRO A 48 15.03 -14.87 27.66
N ARG A 49 14.98 -15.99 26.93
CA ARG A 49 13.76 -16.51 26.28
C ARG A 49 13.08 -15.51 25.35
N ILE A 50 13.83 -14.53 24.83
CA ILE A 50 13.39 -13.54 23.84
C ILE A 50 14.43 -13.52 22.73
N ARG A 51 14.00 -13.75 21.48
CA ARG A 51 14.89 -13.67 20.33
C ARG A 51 14.12 -13.38 19.05
N GLY A 52 14.80 -12.79 18.08
CA GLY A 52 14.28 -12.62 16.73
C GLY A 52 14.50 -11.20 16.23
N THR A 53 13.67 -10.79 15.28
CA THR A 53 13.73 -9.50 14.64
C THR A 53 12.39 -8.79 14.72
N VAL A 54 12.47 -7.47 14.90
CA VAL A 54 11.35 -6.55 14.79
C VAL A 54 11.71 -5.53 13.72
N ARG A 55 10.78 -5.26 12.83
CA ARG A 55 10.94 -4.28 11.75
C ARG A 55 9.98 -3.12 11.97
N ILE A 56 10.46 -1.93 11.70
CA ILE A 56 9.67 -0.69 11.80
C ILE A 56 9.69 -0.02 10.44
N THR A 57 8.50 0.32 9.94
CA THR A 57 8.34 1.14 8.74
C THR A 57 7.49 2.36 9.06
N PRO A 58 7.84 3.54 8.52
CA PRO A 58 6.95 4.70 8.58
C PRO A 58 5.60 4.37 7.93
N LYS A 59 4.52 4.91 8.48
CA LYS A 59 3.18 4.84 7.92
C LYS A 59 2.65 6.25 7.72
N TYR A 60 1.98 6.44 6.59
CA TYR A 60 1.22 7.63 6.28
C TYR A 60 -0.25 7.25 6.30
N ASP A 61 -1.12 8.16 6.75
CA ASP A 61 -2.55 7.96 6.65
C ASP A 61 -2.89 8.00 5.16
N GLU A 62 -2.94 6.82 4.55
CA GLU A 62 -3.56 6.67 3.26
C GLU A 62 -5.06 6.85 3.48
N PRO A 63 -5.76 7.64 2.64
CA PRO A 63 -7.21 7.59 2.66
C PRO A 63 -7.60 6.13 2.45
N LEU A 64 -8.33 5.57 3.41
CA LEU A 64 -9.01 4.29 3.23
C LEU A 64 -9.77 4.43 1.92
N VAL A 65 -9.40 3.63 0.91
CA VAL A 65 -10.23 3.45 -0.27
C VAL A 65 -11.45 2.66 0.21
N THR A 66 -12.36 3.34 0.90
CA THR A 66 -13.73 2.87 1.00
C THR A 66 -14.27 3.00 -0.40
N TRP A 67 -14.47 1.85 -1.03
CA TRP A 67 -15.12 1.55 -2.30
C TRP A 67 -16.56 2.13 -2.42
N HIS A 68 -16.92 3.09 -1.57
CA HIS A 68 -18.25 3.64 -1.35
C HIS A 68 -18.34 5.16 -1.23
N THR A 69 -17.27 5.92 -1.44
CA THR A 69 -17.34 7.39 -1.36
C THR A 69 -16.74 8.05 -2.58
N ASN A 70 -17.62 8.50 -3.49
CA ASN A 70 -17.36 9.35 -4.65
C ASN A 70 -16.96 10.78 -4.23
N GLY A 71 -15.83 10.91 -3.54
CA GLY A 71 -15.20 12.21 -3.27
C GLY A 71 -13.83 12.27 -3.92
N PRO A 72 -13.34 13.44 -4.36
CA PRO A 72 -11.95 13.59 -4.72
C PRO A 72 -11.12 13.27 -3.46
N ASN A 73 -10.38 12.17 -3.52
CA ASN A 73 -9.35 11.80 -2.53
C ASN A 73 -8.21 12.83 -2.61
N GLU A 74 -8.49 14.04 -2.13
CA GLU A 74 -7.48 15.08 -1.94
C GLU A 74 -6.60 14.62 -0.79
N ASN A 75 -5.43 14.13 -1.18
CA ASN A 75 -4.45 13.62 -0.27
C ASN A 75 -3.89 14.83 0.48
N ALA A 76 -4.20 14.94 1.78
CA ALA A 76 -3.37 15.72 2.68
C ALA A 76 -1.99 15.05 2.63
N TRP A 77 -1.08 15.61 1.85
CA TRP A 77 0.32 15.22 1.85
C TRP A 77 0.86 15.55 3.24
N GLU A 78 0.78 14.58 4.14
CA GLU A 78 1.45 14.69 5.41
C GLU A 78 2.95 14.64 5.13
N PHE A 79 3.62 15.77 5.35
CA PHE A 79 5.09 15.88 5.23
C PHE A 79 5.82 14.97 6.25
N LEU A 80 5.09 14.44 7.23
CA LEU A 80 5.58 13.57 8.30
C LEU A 80 4.71 12.32 8.38
N PRO A 81 5.27 11.16 8.76
CA PRO A 81 4.48 9.94 8.92
C PRO A 81 3.41 10.12 10.01
N SER A 82 2.20 9.64 9.73
CA SER A 82 1.09 9.61 10.70
C SER A 82 1.31 8.57 11.81
N GLY A 83 2.26 7.66 11.59
CA GLY A 83 2.61 6.61 12.52
C GLY A 83 3.73 5.71 12.02
N PHE A 84 3.84 4.56 12.66
CA PHE A 84 4.74 3.47 12.31
C PHE A 84 3.93 2.18 12.22
N TYR A 85 4.35 1.28 11.35
CA TYR A 85 3.98 -0.12 11.49
C TYR A 85 5.17 -0.88 12.05
N VAL A 86 4.92 -1.64 13.12
CA VAL A 86 5.91 -2.47 13.80
C VAL A 86 5.60 -3.93 13.52
N GLY A 87 6.33 -4.52 12.59
CA GLY A 87 6.25 -5.93 12.24
C GLY A 87 7.15 -6.77 13.14
N TYR A 88 6.56 -7.51 14.07
CA TYR A 88 7.29 -8.44 14.94
C TYR A 88 6.99 -9.91 14.62
N GLY A 89 5.99 -10.18 13.80
CA GLY A 89 5.64 -11.50 13.26
C GLY A 89 5.36 -11.43 11.77
N ARG A 90 4.93 -12.56 11.22
CA ARG A 90 4.55 -12.70 9.81
C ARG A 90 3.08 -12.36 9.62
N THR A 91 2.70 -11.68 8.54
CA THR A 91 1.30 -11.54 8.14
C THR A 91 1.19 -11.22 6.64
N HIS A 92 0.20 -11.84 5.99
CA HIS A 92 0.00 -11.75 4.54
C HIS A 92 -0.20 -10.34 4.00
N TYR A 93 -0.56 -9.39 4.86
CA TYR A 93 -0.87 -8.00 4.51
C TYR A 93 0.06 -6.99 5.21
N ALA A 94 1.21 -7.43 5.73
CA ALA A 94 2.14 -6.56 6.45
C ALA A 94 2.93 -5.64 5.53
N ASP A 95 3.16 -4.40 5.98
CA ASP A 95 4.13 -3.50 5.36
C ASP A 95 5.59 -3.94 5.62
N CYS A 96 5.84 -4.63 6.74
CA CYS A 96 7.11 -5.27 7.07
C CYS A 96 6.89 -6.42 8.05
N GLU A 97 7.73 -7.46 8.04
CA GLU A 97 7.53 -8.65 8.86
C GLU A 97 8.72 -8.90 9.79
N GLY A 98 8.45 -9.42 10.99
CA GLY A 98 9.46 -9.87 11.95
C GLY A 98 9.35 -11.36 12.25
N ASP A 99 10.11 -11.83 13.24
CA ASP A 99 10.07 -13.23 13.72
C ASP A 99 10.29 -13.35 15.23
N LEU A 100 9.84 -12.34 15.96
CA LEU A 100 10.02 -12.25 17.39
C LEU A 100 9.40 -13.47 18.10
N GLU A 101 10.21 -14.13 18.90
CA GLU A 101 9.85 -15.21 19.80
C GLU A 101 9.96 -14.71 21.23
N VAL A 102 8.88 -14.83 22.01
CA VAL A 102 8.81 -14.40 23.41
C VAL A 102 8.29 -15.56 24.26
N TRP A 103 9.11 -16.01 25.20
CA TRP A 103 8.79 -17.09 26.14
C TRP A 103 8.32 -18.38 25.45
N GLY A 104 9.00 -18.74 24.36
CA GLY A 104 8.69 -19.94 23.57
C GLY A 104 7.48 -19.81 22.65
N SER A 105 6.87 -18.63 22.55
CA SER A 105 5.80 -18.35 21.58
C SER A 105 6.35 -17.51 20.43
N THR A 106 6.34 -18.07 19.22
CA THR A 106 6.58 -17.28 18.00
C THR A 106 5.39 -16.38 17.75
N LEU A 107 5.63 -15.07 17.65
CA LEU A 107 4.57 -14.09 17.47
C LEU A 107 4.11 -14.03 16.01
N ALA A 108 2.86 -13.64 15.83
CA ALA A 108 2.24 -13.38 14.55
C ALA A 108 1.88 -11.89 14.41
N GLU A 109 1.74 -11.44 13.16
CA GLU A 109 1.31 -10.08 12.81
C GLU A 109 2.26 -8.95 13.27
N GLY A 110 1.71 -7.75 13.43
CA GLY A 110 2.40 -6.54 13.84
C GLY A 110 1.39 -5.52 14.34
N VAL A 111 1.84 -4.34 14.73
CA VAL A 111 0.99 -3.30 15.27
C VAL A 111 1.20 -1.97 14.57
N HIS A 112 0.11 -1.24 14.33
CA HIS A 112 0.16 0.15 13.90
C HIS A 112 0.24 1.06 15.13
N VAL A 113 1.28 1.89 15.18
CA VAL A 113 1.49 2.88 16.24
C VAL A 113 1.33 4.26 15.65
N TYR A 114 0.32 5.00 16.08
CA TYR A 114 0.06 6.35 15.58
C TYR A 114 0.84 7.39 16.38
N THR A 115 1.43 8.37 15.71
CA THR A 115 2.20 9.46 16.35
C THR A 115 1.33 10.63 16.77
N LYS A 116 0.18 10.81 16.13
CA LYS A 116 -0.74 11.95 16.33
C LYS A 116 -1.75 11.76 17.47
N ARG A 117 -1.84 10.55 18.03
CA ARG A 117 -2.77 10.20 19.11
C ARG A 117 -2.01 9.41 20.16
N GLU A 118 -2.45 9.54 21.42
CA GLU A 118 -1.94 8.67 22.47
C GLU A 118 -2.23 7.21 22.09
N MET A 119 -1.18 6.40 22.05
CA MET A 119 -1.27 5.00 21.65
C MET A 119 -1.82 4.16 22.80
N ASP A 120 -2.92 3.44 22.55
CA ASP A 120 -3.32 2.36 23.45
C ASP A 120 -2.37 1.16 23.27
N TRP A 121 -1.46 0.98 24.22
CA TRP A 121 -0.51 -0.12 24.24
C TRP A 121 -1.16 -1.48 24.54
N ASN A 122 -2.47 -1.56 24.74
CA ASN A 122 -3.20 -2.81 24.93
C ASN A 122 -3.62 -3.51 23.64
N PHE A 123 -2.86 -3.37 22.56
CA PHE A 123 -3.12 -4.07 21.30
C PHE A 123 -3.11 -5.60 21.45
N SER A 124 -3.85 -6.28 20.58
CA SER A 124 -3.89 -7.75 20.56
C SER A 124 -2.55 -8.32 20.12
N VAL A 125 -2.00 -9.25 20.89
CA VAL A 125 -0.77 -9.98 20.54
C VAL A 125 -1.15 -11.44 20.29
N ARG A 126 -0.84 -11.89 19.07
CA ARG A 126 -1.10 -13.26 18.63
C ARG A 126 0.20 -14.06 18.50
N ARG A 127 0.08 -15.38 18.62
CA ARG A 127 1.13 -16.35 18.42
C ARG A 127 0.78 -17.24 17.24
N ARG A 128 1.82 -17.72 16.57
CA ARG A 128 1.71 -18.74 15.53
C ARG A 128 1.66 -20.11 16.17
N GLU A 129 0.68 -20.90 15.78
CA GLU A 129 0.59 -22.33 16.09
C GLU A 129 0.43 -23.06 14.75
N GLY A 130 1.03 -24.24 14.58
CA GLY A 130 1.11 -24.90 13.28
C GLY A 130 -0.27 -25.09 12.63
N GLY A 131 -0.61 -24.23 11.64
CA GLY A 131 -1.95 -24.16 11.05
C GLY A 131 -2.17 -22.89 10.21
N ILE A 132 -3.43 -22.66 9.82
CA ILE A 132 -3.89 -21.49 9.03
C ILE A 132 -4.18 -20.28 9.93
N ASP A 133 -4.48 -20.50 11.21
CA ASP A 133 -4.97 -19.47 12.12
C ASP A 133 -3.92 -19.06 13.18
N ASP A 134 -3.93 -17.76 13.51
CA ASP A 134 -3.16 -17.18 14.61
C ASP A 134 -3.99 -17.19 15.90
N TYR A 135 -3.36 -17.55 17.02
CA TYR A 135 -4.02 -17.70 18.32
C TYR A 135 -3.62 -16.58 19.28
N PRO A 136 -4.46 -16.18 20.25
CA PRO A 136 -4.04 -15.25 21.29
C PRO A 136 -2.81 -15.77 22.04
N ALA A 137 -1.78 -14.94 22.21
CA ALA A 137 -0.62 -15.34 22.99
C ALA A 137 -0.97 -15.42 24.50
N PRO A 138 -0.25 -16.24 25.29
CA PRO A 138 -0.42 -16.30 26.74
C PRO A 138 -0.27 -14.92 27.38
N ARG A 139 -1.02 -14.64 28.45
CA ARG A 139 -1.03 -13.31 29.10
C ARG A 139 0.36 -12.73 29.31
N GLY A 140 1.25 -13.52 29.90
CA GLY A 140 2.63 -13.10 30.14
C GLY A 140 3.39 -12.70 28.87
N THR A 141 3.29 -13.52 27.81
CA THR A 141 3.89 -13.23 26.51
C THR A 141 3.33 -11.92 25.94
N ARG A 142 2.00 -11.69 26.02
CA ARG A 142 1.38 -10.45 25.52
C ARG A 142 1.91 -9.22 26.26
N ASP A 143 1.91 -9.27 27.59
CA ASP A 143 2.32 -8.16 28.44
C ASP A 143 3.79 -7.82 28.16
N LYS A 144 4.66 -8.84 28.05
CA LYS A 144 6.07 -8.64 27.72
C LYS A 144 6.27 -8.12 26.30
N THR A 145 5.54 -8.64 25.31
CA THR A 145 5.61 -8.13 23.92
C THR A 145 5.22 -6.66 23.88
N ARG A 146 4.14 -6.25 24.53
CA ARG A 146 3.71 -4.83 24.55
C ARG A 146 4.79 -3.92 25.13
N GLU A 147 5.41 -4.34 26.24
CA GLU A 147 6.53 -3.63 26.86
C GLU A 147 7.73 -3.50 25.90
N LEU A 148 8.11 -4.60 25.23
CA LEU A 148 9.21 -4.61 24.27
C LEU A 148 8.95 -3.70 23.08
N ILE A 149 7.75 -3.77 22.50
CA ILE A 149 7.38 -2.95 21.34
C ILE A 149 7.30 -1.48 21.73
N ARG A 150 6.79 -1.16 22.92
CA ARG A 150 6.78 0.21 23.44
C ARG A 150 8.19 0.77 23.56
N ALA A 151 9.08 0.07 24.27
CA ALA A 151 10.46 0.49 24.47
C ALA A 151 11.20 0.65 23.13
N LEU A 152 10.98 -0.28 22.20
CA LEU A 152 11.59 -0.22 20.87
C LEU A 152 11.10 0.99 20.06
N VAL A 153 9.81 1.32 20.12
CA VAL A 153 9.26 2.49 19.41
C VAL A 153 9.78 3.78 20.01
N GLU A 154 9.84 3.87 21.35
CA GLU A 154 10.42 5.02 22.05
C GLU A 154 11.89 5.20 21.61
N LEU A 155 12.69 4.13 21.62
CA LEU A 155 14.08 4.14 21.13
C LEU A 155 14.19 4.54 19.65
N HIS A 156 13.28 4.04 18.79
CA HIS A 156 13.28 4.38 17.38
C HIS A 156 12.99 5.87 17.15
N GLN A 157 12.10 6.45 17.95
CA GLN A 157 11.71 7.86 17.86
C GLN A 157 12.79 8.82 18.39
N GLU A 158 13.65 8.37 19.31
CA GLU A 158 14.79 9.17 19.79
C GLU A 158 15.78 9.50 18.66
N ASP A 159 15.96 8.59 17.68
CA ASP A 159 16.76 8.85 16.48
C ASP A 159 15.94 9.56 15.38
N ALA A 160 15.61 10.83 15.64
CA ALA A 160 14.80 11.65 14.74
C ALA A 160 15.39 11.74 13.31
N ALA A 161 16.73 11.77 13.18
CA ALA A 161 17.38 11.86 11.88
C ALA A 161 17.12 10.60 11.03
N LEU A 162 17.24 9.41 11.63
CA LEU A 162 16.88 8.15 10.99
C LEU A 162 15.40 8.10 10.60
N VAL A 163 14.51 8.47 11.53
CA VAL A 163 13.06 8.47 11.30
C VAL A 163 12.69 9.35 10.12
N HIS A 164 13.25 10.57 10.05
CA HIS A 164 13.02 11.46 8.91
C HIS A 164 13.59 10.91 7.60
N ALA A 165 14.79 10.32 7.62
CA ALA A 165 15.41 9.76 6.42
C ALA A 165 14.61 8.59 5.84
N THR A 166 14.16 7.67 6.69
CA THR A 166 13.34 6.51 6.30
C THR A 166 11.96 6.96 5.81
N ALA A 167 11.33 7.92 6.50
CA ALA A 167 10.06 8.51 6.08
C ALA A 167 10.16 9.17 4.70
N ALA A 168 11.22 9.94 4.46
CA ALA A 168 11.46 10.59 3.17
C ALA A 168 11.70 9.58 2.05
N ALA A 169 12.41 8.48 2.32
CA ALA A 169 12.62 7.41 1.35
C ALA A 169 11.28 6.77 0.93
N LEU A 170 10.41 6.45 1.89
CA LEU A 170 9.07 5.91 1.60
C LEU A 170 8.21 6.91 0.81
N ALA A 171 8.22 8.19 1.18
CA ALA A 171 7.44 9.21 0.48
C ALA A 171 7.87 9.35 -1.00
N ARG A 172 9.18 9.27 -1.29
CA ARG A 172 9.70 9.28 -2.66
C ARG A 172 9.22 8.05 -3.45
N GLU A 173 9.25 6.87 -2.84
CA GLU A 173 8.80 5.64 -3.48
C GLU A 173 7.30 5.70 -3.82
N LYS A 174 6.46 6.12 -2.86
CA LYS A 174 5.01 6.31 -3.09
C LYS A 174 4.73 7.33 -4.20
N ARG A 175 5.46 8.45 -4.21
CA ARG A 175 5.32 9.47 -5.27
C ARG A 175 5.71 8.92 -6.64
N ALA A 176 6.78 8.14 -6.71
CA ALA A 176 7.22 7.51 -7.96
C ALA A 176 6.17 6.52 -8.49
N LYS A 177 5.65 5.63 -7.63
CA LYS A 177 4.58 4.67 -7.98
C LYS A 177 3.33 5.38 -8.50
N ARG A 178 2.86 6.43 -7.82
CA ARG A 178 1.68 7.19 -8.26
C ARG A 178 1.92 7.90 -9.58
N THR A 179 3.10 8.49 -9.77
CA THR A 179 3.44 9.14 -11.04
C THR A 179 3.46 8.14 -12.20
N ALA A 180 3.93 6.91 -11.95
CA ALA A 180 3.87 5.83 -12.93
C ALA A 180 2.42 5.40 -13.22
N ALA A 181 1.59 5.20 -12.19
CA ALA A 181 0.18 4.86 -12.34
C ALA A 181 -0.60 5.92 -13.14
N LEU A 182 -0.44 7.20 -12.78
CA LEU A 182 -1.07 8.30 -13.51
C LEU A 182 -0.64 8.33 -14.98
N ARG A 183 0.64 8.11 -15.28
CA ARG A 183 1.12 8.04 -16.67
C ARG A 183 0.46 6.91 -17.45
N GLU A 184 0.19 5.78 -16.81
CA GLU A 184 -0.49 4.66 -17.45
C GLU A 184 -1.97 4.96 -17.67
N GLU A 185 -2.65 5.54 -16.68
CA GLU A 185 -4.03 6.04 -16.82
C GLU A 185 -4.16 7.06 -17.95
N TYR A 186 -3.22 8.02 -18.06
CA TYR A 186 -3.22 8.98 -19.16
C TYR A 186 -3.05 8.31 -20.52
N ARG A 187 -2.18 7.28 -20.64
CA ARG A 187 -2.03 6.53 -21.89
C ARG A 187 -3.29 5.76 -22.26
N GLU A 188 -3.96 5.18 -21.27
CA GLU A 188 -5.22 4.47 -21.44
C GLU A 188 -6.32 5.43 -21.95
N VAL A 189 -6.47 6.58 -21.30
CA VAL A 189 -7.43 7.63 -21.70
C VAL A 189 -7.12 8.15 -23.10
N ASP A 190 -5.86 8.41 -23.43
CA ASP A 190 -5.46 8.83 -24.78
C ASP A 190 -5.80 7.76 -25.83
N ARG A 191 -5.62 6.47 -25.51
CA ARG A 191 -6.01 5.37 -26.39
C ARG A 191 -7.51 5.36 -26.63
N MET A 192 -8.31 5.45 -25.57
CA MET A 192 -9.77 5.51 -25.66
C MET A 192 -10.27 6.73 -26.46
N LEU A 193 -9.63 7.89 -26.29
CA LEU A 193 -9.96 9.09 -27.06
C LEU A 193 -9.70 8.90 -28.55
N ARG A 194 -8.58 8.29 -28.93
CA ARG A 194 -8.27 7.98 -30.35
C ARG A 194 -9.26 6.98 -30.93
N GLU A 195 -9.64 5.94 -30.18
CA GLU A 195 -10.66 4.98 -30.61
C GLU A 195 -12.02 5.65 -30.84
N LEU A 196 -12.43 6.56 -29.94
CA LEU A 196 -13.67 7.33 -30.09
C LEU A 196 -13.63 8.28 -31.30
N GLN A 197 -12.51 8.96 -31.52
CA GLN A 197 -12.32 9.81 -32.71
C GLN A 197 -12.38 8.99 -34.00
N GLY A 198 -11.76 7.80 -34.03
CA GLY A 198 -11.84 6.88 -35.16
C GLY A 198 -13.27 6.42 -35.45
N ARG A 199 -14.02 6.03 -34.42
CA ARG A 199 -15.45 5.67 -34.54
C ARG A 199 -16.30 6.85 -35.00
N HIS A 200 -16.03 8.05 -34.50
CA HIS A 200 -16.75 9.24 -34.93
C HIS A 200 -16.51 9.57 -36.41
N ALA A 201 -15.25 9.48 -36.87
CA ALA A 201 -14.91 9.67 -38.28
C ALA A 201 -15.61 8.63 -39.18
N GLU A 202 -15.65 7.36 -38.77
CA GLU A 202 -16.37 6.31 -39.50
C GLU A 202 -17.89 6.60 -39.58
N LEU A 203 -18.50 7.03 -38.47
CA LEU A 203 -19.92 7.40 -38.44
C LEU A 203 -20.24 8.61 -39.33
N GLN A 204 -19.38 9.64 -39.35
CA GLN A 204 -19.53 10.78 -40.25
C GLN A 204 -19.42 10.37 -41.72
N MET A 205 -18.48 9.49 -42.06
CA MET A 205 -18.35 8.95 -43.42
C MET A 205 -19.62 8.18 -43.81
N ARG A 206 -20.13 7.29 -42.95
CA ARG A 206 -21.40 6.58 -43.21
C ARG A 206 -22.59 7.53 -43.36
N LYS A 207 -22.67 8.58 -42.54
CA LYS A 207 -23.71 9.62 -42.66
C LYS A 207 -23.62 10.34 -44.01
N SER A 208 -22.43 10.76 -44.44
CA SER A 208 -22.23 11.41 -45.75
C SER A 208 -22.59 10.49 -46.93
N LEU A 209 -22.36 9.18 -46.81
CA LEU A 209 -22.74 8.20 -47.82
C LEU A 209 -24.27 8.02 -47.88
N MET A 210 -24.97 8.05 -46.74
CA MET A 210 -26.44 7.99 -46.71
C MET A 210 -27.09 9.30 -47.19
N GLU A 211 -26.52 10.46 -46.85
CA GLU A 211 -26.97 11.76 -47.36
C GLU A 211 -26.71 11.88 -48.87
N GLY A 212 -25.61 11.33 -49.37
CA GLY A 212 -25.30 11.24 -50.81
C GLY A 212 -26.10 10.18 -51.57
N ALA A 213 -26.63 9.15 -50.89
CA ALA A 213 -27.52 8.16 -51.49
C ALA A 213 -28.94 8.70 -51.72
N TRP A 214 -29.30 9.81 -51.05
CA TRP A 214 -30.59 10.48 -51.21
C TRP A 214 -30.62 11.47 -52.40
N SER A 215 -29.99 11.11 -53.52
CA SER A 215 -30.20 11.77 -54.81
C SER A 215 -30.51 10.80 -55.96
N PHE A 216 -30.62 9.49 -55.69
CA PHE A 216 -30.99 8.52 -56.73
C PHE A 216 -32.50 8.51 -57.02
N GLU A 217 -33.34 8.85 -56.05
CA GLU A 217 -34.80 8.93 -56.26
C GLU A 217 -35.22 10.20 -57.00
N THR A 218 -34.56 11.34 -56.79
CA THR A 218 -34.79 12.56 -57.59
C THR A 218 -34.31 12.45 -59.04
N ALA A 219 -33.43 11.49 -59.36
CA ALA A 219 -32.95 11.28 -60.73
C ALA A 219 -33.88 10.38 -61.57
N ILE A 220 -34.80 9.64 -60.94
CA ILE A 220 -35.72 8.73 -61.64
C ILE A 220 -37.02 9.45 -62.03
N ASP A 221 -37.50 10.41 -61.24
CA ASP A 221 -38.71 11.18 -61.57
C ASP A 221 -38.49 12.22 -62.70
N GLU A 222 -37.25 12.66 -62.95
CA GLU A 222 -36.92 13.55 -64.09
C GLU A 222 -36.75 12.80 -65.43
N ALA A 223 -36.77 11.46 -65.42
CA ALA A 223 -36.57 10.60 -66.59
C ALA A 223 -37.85 9.87 -67.04
N ALA A 224 -39.03 10.25 -66.55
CA ALA A 224 -40.30 9.74 -67.08
C ALA A 224 -40.62 10.47 -68.41
N PRO A 225 -40.59 9.81 -69.57
CA PRO A 225 -41.02 10.42 -70.82
C PRO A 225 -42.52 10.70 -70.77
N ALA A 226 -42.92 11.93 -71.10
CA ALA A 226 -44.32 12.28 -71.31
C ALA A 226 -44.91 11.36 -72.39
N ALA A 227 -45.81 10.47 -71.98
CA ALA A 227 -46.59 9.66 -72.90
C ALA A 227 -47.43 10.59 -73.81
N ALA A 228 -47.40 10.27 -75.09
CA ALA A 228 -47.90 11.05 -76.21
C ALA A 228 -49.35 11.53 -76.08
N ASP A 229 -49.58 12.78 -76.47
CA ASP A 229 -50.90 13.27 -76.87
C ASP A 229 -50.75 13.96 -78.24
N THR A 230 -50.60 13.16 -79.30
CA THR A 230 -50.83 13.61 -80.68
C THR A 230 -52.24 13.19 -81.08
N THR A 231 -53.19 14.05 -80.74
CA THR A 231 -54.40 14.22 -81.54
C THR A 231 -53.98 14.86 -82.87
N SER A 232 -54.19 14.15 -83.96
CA SER A 232 -54.21 14.74 -85.30
C SER A 232 -55.48 14.29 -86.02
N ALA A 233 -56.14 15.30 -86.56
CA ALA A 233 -57.37 15.31 -87.35
C ALA A 233 -57.36 14.38 -88.57
#